data_AF-A0A4W5KHF8-F1
#
_entry.id   AF-A0A4W5KHF8-F1
#
_cell.length_a   1.000
_cell.length_b   1.000
_cell.length_c   1.000
_cell.angle_alpha   90.00
_cell.angle_beta   90.00
_cell.angle_gamma   90.00
#
_symmetry.space_group_name_H-M   'P 1'
#
loop_
_entity.id
_entity.type
_entity.pdbx_description
1 polymer ?
#
loop_
_entity_poly.entity_id
_entity_poly.type
_entity_poly.pdbx_seq_one_letter_code
_entity_poly.pdbx_strand_id
1 'polypeptide(L)'
;MFSGKPPFFSETFSELIELILRQDPQSPRQTGASSCKPTQEFQSLLKGLLQKDPQKRINWTQLLVHPFWRGVFSEVHTSEEEGEEDASFSSR
;
A
#
# COMPACT_ATOMS: atom_id res chain seq x y z
N MET A 1 0.41 1.33 9.90
CA MET A 1 -0.80 1.37 9.03
C MET A 1 -1.52 2.70 9.24
N PHE A 2 -2.14 3.29 8.21
CA PHE A 2 -2.66 4.67 8.24
C PHE A 2 -3.70 4.91 9.36
N SER A 3 -4.78 4.14 9.45
CA SER A 3 -5.84 4.31 10.46
C SER A 3 -5.61 3.53 11.76
N GLY A 4 -4.71 2.55 11.75
CA GLY A 4 -4.49 1.61 12.87
C GLY A 4 -5.66 0.67 13.18
N LYS A 5 -6.78 0.76 12.44
CA LYS A 5 -7.99 -0.07 12.62
C LYS A 5 -8.38 -0.72 11.28
N PRO A 6 -8.90 -1.96 11.30
CA PRO A 6 -9.38 -2.62 10.09
C PRO A 6 -10.63 -1.90 9.53
N PRO A 7 -10.91 -2.04 8.22
CA PRO A 7 -12.06 -1.41 7.58
C PRO A 7 -13.41 -1.99 8.05
N PHE A 8 -13.42 -3.22 8.54
CA PHE A 8 -14.57 -3.88 9.16
C PHE A 8 -14.10 -4.57 10.44
N PHE A 9 -14.88 -4.45 11.51
CA PHE A 9 -14.60 -5.09 12.78
C PHE A 9 -15.93 -5.45 13.46
N SER A 10 -16.01 -6.68 13.97
CA SER A 10 -17.01 -7.11 14.92
C SER A 10 -16.37 -8.14 15.86
N GLU A 11 -16.93 -8.28 17.05
CA GLU A 11 -16.59 -9.33 18.02
C GLU A 11 -17.14 -10.70 17.60
N THR A 12 -18.10 -10.74 16.66
CA THR A 12 -18.68 -11.99 16.16
C THR A 12 -18.39 -12.20 14.68
N PHE A 13 -18.15 -13.47 14.31
CA PHE A 13 -17.83 -13.82 12.93
C PHE A 13 -18.98 -13.52 11.97
N SER A 14 -20.21 -13.87 12.37
CA SER A 14 -21.41 -13.67 11.53
C SER A 14 -21.64 -12.19 11.21
N GLU A 15 -21.53 -11.31 12.20
CA GLU A 15 -21.65 -9.87 11.95
C GLU A 15 -20.50 -9.34 11.10
N LEU A 16 -19.27 -9.81 11.33
CA LEU A 16 -18.13 -9.43 10.49
C LEU A 16 -18.37 -9.77 9.01
N ILE A 17 -18.93 -10.94 8.71
CA ILE A 17 -19.30 -11.31 7.35
C ILE A 17 -20.36 -10.36 6.78
N GLU A 18 -21.41 -10.03 7.55
CA GLU A 18 -22.44 -9.09 7.12
C GLU A 18 -21.86 -7.69 6.82
N LEU A 19 -20.94 -7.19 7.65
CA LEU A 19 -20.23 -5.93 7.41
C LEU A 19 -19.40 -6.00 6.13
N ILE A 20 -18.63 -7.07 5.93
CA ILE A 20 -17.80 -7.27 4.74
C ILE A 20 -18.65 -7.40 3.47
N LEU A 21 -19.85 -7.99 3.53
CA LEU A 21 -20.70 -8.17 2.36
C LEU A 21 -21.52 -6.92 2.02
N ARG A 22 -22.02 -6.20 3.03
CA ARG A 22 -23.06 -5.18 2.83
C ARG A 22 -22.63 -3.76 3.15
N GLN A 23 -21.72 -3.56 4.09
CA GLN A 23 -21.35 -2.23 4.53
C GLN A 23 -20.26 -1.66 3.62
N ASP A 24 -20.44 -0.41 3.20
CA ASP A 24 -19.37 0.34 2.53
C ASP A 24 -18.23 0.61 3.51
N PRO A 25 -16.96 0.42 3.09
CA PRO A 25 -15.83 0.67 3.95
C PRO A 25 -15.78 2.15 4.34
N GLN A 26 -15.61 2.41 5.64
CA GLN A 26 -15.46 3.78 6.13
C GLN A 26 -14.18 4.40 5.57
N SER A 27 -14.23 5.70 5.24
CA SER A 27 -13.03 6.43 4.84
C SER A 27 -12.00 6.35 5.98
N PRO A 28 -10.73 6.02 5.69
CA PRO A 28 -9.72 5.83 6.73
C PRO A 28 -9.47 7.17 7.45
N ARG A 29 -9.66 7.17 8.76
CA ARG A 29 -9.41 8.32 9.62
C ARG A 29 -8.31 7.97 10.61
N GLN A 30 -7.38 8.90 10.82
CA GLN A 30 -6.45 8.82 11.94
C GLN A 30 -7.17 9.29 13.20
N THR A 31 -7.19 8.45 14.23
CA THR A 31 -7.65 8.84 15.58
C THR A 31 -6.45 9.21 16.44
N GLY A 32 -6.33 10.49 16.83
CA GLY A 32 -5.23 11.00 17.65
C GLY A 32 -5.00 12.51 17.48
N ALA A 33 -4.12 13.09 18.30
CA ALA A 33 -3.80 14.53 18.31
C ALA A 33 -3.23 15.07 16.98
N SER A 34 -2.74 14.17 16.12
CA SER A 34 -2.21 14.47 14.78
C SER A 34 -3.17 13.97 13.70
N SER A 35 -4.44 14.39 13.74
CA SER A 35 -5.44 13.97 12.75
C SER A 35 -5.09 14.49 11.36
N CYS A 36 -4.46 13.65 10.53
CA CYS A 36 -4.17 13.95 9.14
C CYS A 36 -5.22 13.31 8.22
N LYS A 37 -5.66 14.06 7.19
CA LYS A 37 -6.56 13.52 6.17
C LYS A 37 -5.77 12.66 5.18
N PRO A 38 -6.30 11.50 4.76
CA PRO A 38 -5.66 10.69 3.74
C PRO A 38 -5.57 11.45 2.42
N THR A 39 -4.47 11.29 1.68
CA THR A 39 -4.33 11.86 0.33
C THR A 39 -5.41 11.32 -0.61
N GLN A 40 -5.72 12.06 -1.66
CA GLN A 40 -6.77 11.68 -2.61
C GLN A 40 -6.42 10.37 -3.33
N GLU A 41 -5.14 10.17 -3.64
CA GLU A 41 -4.61 8.97 -4.27
C GLU A 41 -4.75 7.77 -3.34
N PHE A 42 -4.44 7.92 -2.05
CA PHE A 42 -4.62 6.83 -1.09
C PHE A 42 -6.09 6.44 -0.92
N GLN A 43 -6.99 7.44 -0.83
CA GLN A 43 -8.43 7.18 -0.77
C GLN A 43 -8.95 6.50 -2.04
N SER A 44 -8.49 6.92 -3.22
CA SER A 44 -8.83 6.30 -4.50
C SER A 44 -8.38 4.84 -4.55
N LEU A 45 -7.15 4.56 -4.10
CA LEU A 45 -6.61 3.21 -4.06
C LEU A 45 -7.48 2.29 -3.19
N LEU A 46 -7.82 2.71 -1.98
CA LEU A 46 -8.65 1.92 -1.08
C LEU A 46 -10.07 1.69 -1.63
N LYS A 47 -10.67 2.69 -2.29
CA LYS A 47 -11.96 2.52 -2.97
C LYS A 47 -11.90 1.45 -4.06
N GLY A 48 -10.81 1.41 -4.84
CA GLY A 48 -10.60 0.39 -5.86
C GLY A 48 -10.42 -1.02 -5.28
N LEU A 49 -9.64 -1.15 -4.19
CA LEU A 49 -9.34 -2.43 -3.54
C LEU A 49 -10.53 -3.02 -2.78
N LEU A 50 -11.27 -2.18 -2.04
CA LEU A 50 -12.38 -2.61 -1.19
C LEU A 50 -13.74 -2.59 -1.91
N GLN A 51 -13.74 -2.57 -3.25
CA GLN A 51 -14.94 -2.63 -4.07
C GLN A 51 -15.65 -3.99 -3.88
N LYS A 52 -16.95 -3.96 -3.62
CA LYS A 52 -17.76 -5.16 -3.36
C LYS A 52 -17.95 -5.99 -4.63
N ASP A 53 -18.32 -5.31 -5.71
CA ASP A 53 -18.49 -5.92 -7.04
C ASP A 53 -17.13 -6.33 -7.61
N PRO A 54 -16.82 -7.64 -7.76
CA PRO A 54 -15.53 -8.09 -8.26
C PRO A 54 -15.22 -7.59 -9.67
N GLN A 55 -16.24 -7.34 -10.51
CA GLN A 55 -16.05 -6.85 -11.88
C GLN A 55 -15.62 -5.38 -11.91
N LYS A 56 -15.94 -4.62 -10.86
CA LYS A 56 -15.53 -3.21 -10.69
C LYS A 56 -14.31 -3.06 -9.81
N ARG A 57 -13.84 -4.13 -9.15
CA ARG A 57 -12.67 -4.10 -8.28
C ARG A 57 -11.43 -3.89 -9.12
N ILE A 58 -10.52 -3.07 -8.61
CA ILE A 58 -9.25 -2.80 -9.28
C ILE A 58 -8.51 -4.12 -9.54
N ASN A 59 -8.10 -4.36 -10.78
CA ASN A 59 -7.30 -5.52 -11.13
C ASN A 59 -5.80 -5.27 -10.90
N TRP A 60 -4.97 -6.31 -11.03
CA TRP A 60 -3.53 -6.22 -10.79
C TRP A 60 -2.83 -5.19 -11.68
N THR A 61 -3.15 -5.16 -12.98
CA THR A 61 -2.55 -4.20 -13.92
C THR A 61 -2.89 -2.77 -13.53
N GLN A 62 -4.15 -2.49 -13.20
CA GLN A 62 -4.61 -1.18 -12.73
C GLN A 62 -4.00 -0.80 -11.37
N LEU A 63 -3.81 -1.77 -10.47
CA LEU A 63 -3.21 -1.56 -9.16
C LEU A 63 -1.75 -1.11 -9.28
N LEU A 64 -0.96 -1.76 -10.13
CA LEU A 64 0.46 -1.46 -10.32
C LEU A 64 0.68 -0.05 -10.90
N VAL A 65 -0.20 0.41 -11.79
CA VAL A 65 -0.11 1.75 -12.39
C VAL A 65 -0.87 2.83 -11.63
N HIS A 66 -1.46 2.49 -10.47
CA HIS A 66 -2.27 3.44 -9.70
C HIS A 66 -1.42 4.65 -9.24
N PRO A 67 -1.90 5.90 -9.35
CA PRO A 67 -1.11 7.10 -9.02
C PRO A 67 -0.50 7.14 -7.62
N PHE A 68 -1.10 6.41 -6.68
CA PHE A 68 -0.57 6.22 -5.33
C PHE A 68 0.87 5.68 -5.31
N TRP A 69 1.25 4.85 -6.29
CA TRP A 69 2.58 4.25 -6.39
C TRP A 69 3.54 5.00 -7.32
N ARG A 70 3.15 6.17 -7.84
CA ARG A 70 3.98 6.92 -8.80
C ARG A 70 5.35 7.22 -8.19
N GLY A 71 6.42 6.80 -8.88
CA GLY A 71 7.80 6.99 -8.45
C GLY A 71 8.28 6.04 -7.33
N VAL A 72 7.40 5.19 -6.78
CA VAL A 72 7.77 4.24 -5.72
C VAL A 72 8.57 3.05 -6.26
N PHE A 73 8.32 2.67 -7.52
CA PHE A 73 8.96 1.50 -8.16
C PHE A 73 10.18 1.86 -9.03
N SER A 74 10.68 3.10 -8.97
CA SER A 74 11.63 3.62 -9.96
C SER A 74 13.12 3.49 -9.62
N GLU A 75 13.55 2.81 -8.55
CA GLU A 75 14.98 2.61 -8.29
C GLU A 75 15.33 1.20 -7.83
N VAL A 76 16.03 0.44 -8.69
CA VAL A 76 17.43 0.01 -8.51
C VAL A 76 17.96 -0.39 -9.89
N HIS A 77 18.69 0.51 -10.56
CA HIS A 77 19.80 0.09 -11.41
C HIS A 77 21.03 0.09 -10.50
N THR A 78 21.39 -1.06 -9.95
CA THR A 78 22.72 -1.24 -9.35
C THR A 78 23.70 -1.12 -10.51
N SER A 79 24.36 0.02 -10.61
CA SER A 79 25.58 0.15 -11.41
C SER A 79 26.66 -0.70 -10.72
N GLU A 80 26.68 -1.98 -11.04
CA GLU A 80 27.89 -2.80 -10.88
C GLU A 80 28.81 -2.46 -12.05
N GLU A 81 29.55 -1.36 -11.94
CA GLU A 81 30.69 -1.06 -12.81
C GLU A 81 31.95 -0.95 -11.93
N GLU A 82 32.66 -2.08 -11.89
CA GLU A 82 34.11 -2.27 -11.96
C GLU A 82 35.07 -1.21 -11.39
N GLY A 83 35.91 -1.66 -10.45
CA GLY A 83 37.14 -1.00 -10.03
C GLY A 83 38.13 -2.06 -9.52
N GLU A 84 38.74 -2.79 -10.45
CA GLU A 84 39.84 -3.71 -10.23
C GLU A 84 41.16 -2.93 -10.25
N GLU A 85 41.74 -2.53 -9.11
CA GLU A 85 43.11 -2.00 -9.04
C GLU A 85 43.87 -2.45 -7.76
N ASP A 86 44.64 -3.52 -7.97
CA ASP A 86 45.98 -3.83 -7.46
C ASP A 86 46.22 -4.16 -5.97
N ALA A 87 46.40 -5.46 -5.71
CA ALA A 87 46.96 -5.99 -4.48
C ALA A 87 48.48 -5.77 -4.44
N SER A 88 48.92 -4.63 -3.89
CA SER A 88 50.34 -4.43 -3.57
C SER A 88 50.71 -5.17 -2.28
N PHE A 89 51.24 -6.38 -2.43
CA PHE A 89 51.83 -7.19 -1.36
C PHE A 89 53.19 -6.60 -0.96
N SER A 90 53.23 -5.69 0.01
CA SER A 90 54.49 -5.22 0.59
C SER A 90 54.94 -6.20 1.68
N SER A 91 55.78 -7.16 1.32
CA SER A 91 56.55 -7.93 2.28
C SER A 91 57.51 -7.02 3.06
N ARG A 92 57.39 -7.00 4.39
CA ARG A 92 58.53 -6.76 5.28
C ARG A 92 58.33 -7.40 6.64
#